data_AF-A0A8J1WAF0-F1
#
_entry.id   AF-A0A8J1WAF0-F1
#
_cell.length_a   1.000
_cell.length_b   1.000
_cell.length_c   1.000
_cell.angle_alpha   90.00
_cell.angle_beta   90.00
_cell.angle_gamma   90.00
#
_symmetry.space_group_name_H-M   'P 1'
#
loop_
_entity.id
_entity.type
_entity.pdbx_description
1 polymer ?
#
loop_
_entity_poly.entity_id
_entity_poly.type
_entity_poly.pdbx_seq_one_letter_code
_entity_poly.pdbx_strand_id
1 'polypeptide(L)'
;MASAQATRELLRQAVAAGKVHPTHVRRVGRFTCSSIGFGAYRIGSSRCFEALEAAVDSGAVNLLETSTHYGQKYPGESEEMIGACLRARGEAKRKECVVVTKVGHITVPAEVVENYGIAADEYEKSLRYKNVVRQKSAGGAGQRKSAVDDTSRTQNQLKPATETSSEPLPSTTSGGSTPEEKNGSSGDLTGMEKRRANDVKPLERTWHCLEPDFLLEEFDASCSRLQTTPDFVFLHNPEFYLSDALNRGEPLQAAWAELYKRLEVAFATLEALRKSKRITGYGVSGNFLSCYHSVTGRKNAFEALSLQSVLGCAIDALARRGDARSAAGGADTSAGHSAAAEMNAEDQRLFQGTGFVGIQAPLNPLEPGIRLGRPNVVPGFDGEPDLAVIERNNLCCLVNRPLSAIAPPGMTIRAHDWAHADSSAEFVEKQMPMQRLFAQIFREQLTGENKTVQALKLQQQALLVAASSSNNGVVLNGMRKSQYVQQALEVLRVPCLSHKTATALYRRMQELALELGGDASGLWT
;
A
#
# COMPACT_ATOMS: atom_id res chain seq x y z
N MET A 1 13.68 -17.01 -10.91
CA MET A 1 14.08 -15.60 -10.71
C MET A 1 14.33 -14.90 -12.03
N ALA A 2 14.17 -13.59 -12.06
CA ALA A 2 14.43 -12.71 -13.18
C ALA A 2 15.94 -12.68 -13.48
N SER A 3 16.27 -12.43 -14.75
CA SER A 3 17.64 -12.20 -15.20
C SER A 3 17.82 -10.74 -15.61
N ALA A 4 18.95 -10.14 -15.21
CA ALA A 4 19.33 -8.80 -15.63
C ALA A 4 19.49 -8.69 -17.16
N GLN A 5 19.91 -9.77 -17.82
CA GLN A 5 20.03 -9.82 -19.27
C GLN A 5 18.65 -9.90 -19.94
N ALA A 6 17.78 -10.79 -19.46
CA ALA A 6 16.46 -11.00 -20.07
C ALA A 6 15.55 -9.78 -19.88
N THR A 7 15.54 -9.18 -18.69
CA THR A 7 14.79 -7.93 -18.41
C THR A 7 15.27 -6.77 -19.28
N ARG A 8 16.59 -6.64 -19.49
CA ARG A 8 17.17 -5.62 -20.40
C ARG A 8 16.80 -5.86 -21.86
N GLU A 9 16.90 -7.10 -22.32
CA GLU A 9 16.59 -7.45 -23.71
C GLU A 9 15.11 -7.25 -24.01
N LEU A 10 14.22 -7.63 -23.09
CA LEU A 10 12.79 -7.38 -23.20
C LEU A 10 12.50 -5.89 -23.45
N LEU A 11 13.04 -5.00 -22.62
CA LEU A 11 12.76 -3.56 -22.75
C LEU A 11 13.46 -2.96 -23.97
N ARG A 12 14.63 -3.44 -24.37
CA ARG A 12 15.28 -3.05 -25.63
C ARG A 12 14.39 -3.39 -26.83
N GLN A 13 13.82 -4.59 -26.86
CA GLN A 13 12.88 -5.00 -27.92
C GLN A 13 11.58 -4.22 -27.87
N ALA A 14 11.04 -3.96 -26.68
CA ALA A 14 9.83 -3.17 -26.49
C ALA A 14 10.00 -1.74 -27.02
N VAL A 15 11.16 -1.13 -26.78
CA VAL A 15 11.52 0.19 -27.31
C VAL A 15 11.66 0.15 -28.84
N ALA A 16 12.40 -0.82 -29.38
CA ALA A 16 12.57 -0.96 -30.83
C ALA A 16 11.24 -1.20 -31.56
N ALA A 17 10.30 -1.91 -30.94
CA ALA A 17 8.96 -2.16 -31.46
C ALA A 17 7.96 -1.03 -31.20
N GLY A 18 8.39 0.10 -30.60
CA GLY A 18 7.50 1.22 -30.28
C GLY A 18 6.42 0.90 -29.23
N LYS A 19 6.58 -0.17 -28.46
CA LYS A 19 5.67 -0.55 -27.37
C LYS A 19 5.93 0.26 -26.09
N VAL A 20 7.17 0.69 -25.89
CA VAL A 20 7.62 1.48 -24.75
C VAL A 20 8.49 2.63 -25.26
N HIS A 21 8.18 3.87 -24.88
CA HIS A 21 9.03 5.02 -25.16
C HIS A 21 10.31 4.93 -24.30
N PRO A 22 11.50 5.30 -24.80
CA PRO A 22 12.76 5.19 -24.05
C PRO A 22 12.74 5.84 -22.66
N THR A 23 12.01 6.95 -22.50
CA THR A 23 11.88 7.65 -21.22
C THR A 23 11.07 6.89 -20.17
N HIS A 24 10.46 5.76 -20.51
CA HIS A 24 9.77 4.84 -19.59
C HIS A 24 10.65 3.66 -19.13
N VAL A 25 11.89 3.54 -19.59
CA VAL A 25 12.80 2.49 -19.10
C VAL A 25 13.37 2.90 -17.73
N ARG A 26 13.31 1.99 -16.76
CA ARG A 26 13.74 2.18 -15.37
C ARG A 26 14.77 1.14 -14.98
N ARG A 27 15.64 1.51 -14.03
CA ARG A 27 16.51 0.57 -13.32
C ARG A 27 15.94 0.31 -11.93
N VAL A 28 15.70 -0.96 -11.62
CA VAL A 28 15.23 -1.41 -10.30
C VAL A 28 16.24 -2.41 -9.76
N GLY A 29 17.13 -1.93 -8.88
CA GLY A 29 18.33 -2.67 -8.49
C GLY A 29 19.17 -3.06 -9.71
N ARG A 30 19.24 -4.37 -9.98
CA ARG A 30 19.98 -4.91 -11.15
C ARG A 30 19.12 -5.15 -12.40
N PHE A 31 17.81 -4.98 -12.31
CA PHE A 31 16.88 -5.27 -13.40
C PHE A 31 16.47 -4.01 -14.17
N THR A 32 16.03 -4.23 -15.40
CA THR A 32 15.45 -3.19 -16.25
C THR A 32 13.94 -3.40 -16.34
N CYS A 33 13.16 -2.37 -16.01
CA CYS A 33 11.70 -2.44 -16.00
C CYS A 33 11.07 -1.31 -16.81
N SER A 34 9.82 -1.50 -17.22
CA SER A 34 8.95 -0.36 -17.59
C SER A 34 8.62 0.49 -16.36
N SER A 35 8.33 1.77 -16.56
CA SER A 35 7.92 2.67 -15.47
C SER A 35 6.53 2.39 -14.92
N ILE A 36 5.79 1.45 -15.53
CA ILE A 36 4.49 0.97 -15.06
C ILE A 36 4.61 -0.53 -14.83
N GLY A 37 4.28 -0.97 -13.62
CA GLY A 37 4.19 -2.36 -13.20
C GLY A 37 2.74 -2.79 -12.93
N PHE A 38 2.53 -4.09 -12.79
CA PHE A 38 1.25 -4.68 -12.44
C PHE A 38 1.13 -4.80 -10.92
N GLY A 39 0.22 -4.04 -10.31
CA GLY A 39 -0.10 -4.16 -8.88
C GLY A 39 -1.24 -5.15 -8.64
N ALA A 40 -0.98 -6.22 -7.91
CA ALA A 40 -1.89 -7.36 -7.75
C ALA A 40 -2.79 -7.32 -6.50
N TYR A 41 -2.91 -6.16 -5.84
CA TYR A 41 -3.64 -6.04 -4.57
C TYR A 41 -5.08 -6.60 -4.58
N ARG A 42 -5.82 -6.41 -5.68
CA ARG A 42 -7.24 -6.76 -5.77
C ARG A 42 -7.53 -7.73 -6.92
N ILE A 43 -6.66 -8.72 -7.14
CA ILE A 43 -6.91 -9.79 -8.11
C ILE A 43 -7.42 -11.06 -7.41
N GLY A 44 -8.26 -11.82 -8.10
CA GLY A 44 -8.88 -13.05 -7.59
C GLY A 44 -10.00 -13.63 -8.49
N SER A 45 -10.42 -12.89 -9.51
CA SER A 45 -11.35 -13.37 -10.54
C SER A 45 -10.64 -13.80 -11.83
N SER A 46 -11.32 -14.61 -12.65
CA SER A 46 -10.85 -15.01 -13.99
C SER A 46 -10.51 -13.81 -14.88
N ARG A 47 -11.33 -12.76 -14.83
CA ARG A 47 -11.09 -11.50 -15.55
C ARG A 47 -9.79 -10.81 -15.12
N CYS A 48 -9.44 -10.89 -13.83
CA CYS A 48 -8.16 -10.39 -13.35
C CYS A 48 -7.00 -11.24 -13.86
N PHE A 49 -7.19 -12.56 -13.97
CA PHE A 49 -6.20 -13.46 -14.55
C PHE A 49 -5.93 -13.11 -16.01
N GLU A 50 -6.97 -12.94 -16.84
CA GLU A 50 -6.84 -12.50 -18.25
C GLU A 50 -6.08 -11.18 -18.38
N ALA A 51 -6.31 -10.24 -17.44
CA ALA A 51 -5.59 -8.96 -17.43
C ALA A 51 -4.11 -9.13 -17.05
N LEU A 52 -3.80 -9.99 -16.07
CA LEU A 52 -2.43 -10.35 -15.71
C LEU A 52 -1.71 -11.01 -16.90
N GLU A 53 -2.38 -11.93 -17.59
CA GLU A 53 -1.89 -12.57 -18.81
C GLU A 53 -1.58 -11.53 -19.90
N ALA A 54 -2.53 -10.65 -20.20
CA ALA A 54 -2.34 -9.58 -21.17
C ALA A 54 -1.18 -8.64 -20.82
N ALA A 55 -0.95 -8.36 -19.52
CA ALA A 55 0.17 -7.55 -19.08
C ALA A 55 1.52 -8.26 -19.31
N VAL A 56 1.62 -9.54 -18.90
CA VAL A 56 2.85 -10.35 -19.06
C VAL A 56 3.16 -10.60 -20.54
N ASP A 57 2.14 -10.80 -21.37
CA ASP A 57 2.28 -11.08 -22.81
C ASP A 57 2.49 -9.81 -23.65
N SER A 58 2.25 -8.63 -23.08
CA SER A 58 2.45 -7.34 -23.79
C SER A 58 3.89 -7.18 -24.30
N GLY A 59 4.86 -7.77 -23.59
CA GLY A 59 6.28 -7.56 -23.79
C GLY A 59 6.75 -6.16 -23.36
N ALA A 60 5.94 -5.45 -22.56
CA ALA A 60 6.23 -4.11 -22.06
C ALA A 60 6.22 -4.08 -20.52
N VAL A 61 5.13 -4.55 -19.90
CA VAL A 61 5.01 -4.62 -18.43
C VAL A 61 5.75 -5.85 -17.92
N ASN A 62 6.73 -5.63 -17.05
CA ASN A 62 7.55 -6.73 -16.53
C ASN A 62 7.86 -6.67 -15.04
N LEU A 63 7.33 -5.72 -14.28
CA LEU A 63 7.35 -5.76 -12.82
C LEU A 63 5.95 -6.16 -12.32
N LEU A 64 5.90 -7.24 -11.54
CA LEU A 64 4.69 -7.79 -10.94
C LEU A 64 4.81 -7.67 -9.42
N GLU A 65 3.91 -6.93 -8.80
CA GLU A 65 3.91 -6.69 -7.36
C GLU A 65 2.72 -7.40 -6.71
N THR A 66 3.00 -8.08 -5.59
CA THR A 66 2.05 -8.85 -4.78
C THR A 66 2.46 -8.82 -3.29
N SER A 67 1.75 -9.55 -2.44
CA SER A 67 2.03 -9.77 -1.02
C SER A 67 1.36 -11.05 -0.55
N THR A 68 1.87 -11.63 0.53
CA THR A 68 1.30 -12.82 1.18
C THR A 68 -0.14 -12.64 1.66
N HIS A 69 -0.65 -11.40 1.73
CA HIS A 69 -2.03 -11.07 2.13
C HIS A 69 -2.94 -10.65 0.98
N TYR A 70 -2.43 -10.57 -0.24
CA TYR A 70 -3.19 -10.08 -1.38
C TYR A 70 -4.03 -11.18 -1.99
N GLY A 71 -5.27 -10.84 -2.30
CA GLY A 71 -6.26 -11.76 -2.83
C GLY A 71 -7.65 -11.19 -2.64
N GLN A 72 -8.63 -11.73 -3.37
CA GLN A 72 -10.03 -11.35 -3.22
C GLN A 72 -10.76 -12.35 -2.31
N LYS A 73 -10.44 -13.64 -2.44
CA LYS A 73 -11.10 -14.72 -1.70
C LYS A 73 -10.34 -15.12 -0.44
N TYR A 74 -9.01 -15.18 -0.51
CA TYR A 74 -8.17 -15.57 0.62
C TYR A 74 -6.77 -14.96 0.50
N PRO A 75 -6.03 -14.83 1.63
CA PRO A 75 -4.65 -14.34 1.65
C PRO A 75 -3.75 -15.19 0.74
N GLY A 76 -3.03 -14.54 -0.17
CA GLY A 76 -2.07 -15.19 -1.07
C GLY A 76 -2.65 -15.65 -2.40
N GLU A 77 -3.95 -15.50 -2.66
CA GLU A 77 -4.57 -15.84 -3.95
C GLU A 77 -3.85 -15.13 -5.12
N SER A 78 -3.40 -13.89 -4.93
CA SER A 78 -2.68 -13.16 -5.97
C SER A 78 -1.29 -13.73 -6.28
N GLU A 79 -0.61 -14.33 -5.30
CA GLU A 79 0.68 -15.01 -5.49
C GLU A 79 0.50 -16.28 -6.32
N GLU A 80 -0.56 -17.04 -6.05
CA GLU A 80 -0.92 -18.23 -6.83
C GLU A 80 -1.25 -17.88 -8.28
N MET A 81 -2.00 -16.79 -8.51
CA MET A 81 -2.32 -16.30 -9.85
C MET A 81 -1.05 -15.90 -10.63
N ILE A 82 -0.13 -15.15 -10.01
CA ILE A 82 1.15 -14.78 -10.64
C ILE A 82 1.98 -16.03 -10.94
N GLY A 83 2.07 -16.96 -9.99
CA GLY A 83 2.78 -18.22 -10.16
C GLY A 83 2.25 -19.05 -11.32
N ALA A 84 0.93 -19.22 -11.40
CA ALA A 84 0.25 -19.94 -12.48
C ALA A 84 0.48 -19.27 -13.85
N CYS A 85 0.35 -17.94 -13.92
CA CYS A 85 0.57 -17.18 -15.15
C CYS A 85 1.99 -17.36 -15.69
N LEU A 86 3.01 -17.22 -14.83
CA LEU A 86 4.42 -17.34 -15.24
C LEU A 86 4.80 -18.78 -15.59
N ARG A 87 4.32 -19.77 -14.83
CA ARG A 87 4.55 -21.19 -15.13
C ARG A 87 3.99 -21.60 -16.49
N ALA A 88 2.76 -21.17 -16.81
CA ALA A 88 2.14 -21.46 -18.10
C ALA A 88 2.95 -20.91 -19.29
N ARG A 89 3.78 -19.89 -19.07
CA ARG A 89 4.63 -19.23 -20.08
C ARG A 89 6.10 -19.69 -20.06
N GLY A 90 6.45 -20.59 -19.14
CA GLY A 90 7.77 -21.20 -19.05
C GLY A 90 8.89 -20.32 -18.48
N GLU A 91 10.08 -20.93 -18.35
CA GLU A 91 11.22 -20.33 -17.66
C GLU A 91 11.75 -19.05 -18.34
N ALA A 92 11.69 -18.99 -19.69
CA ALA A 92 12.11 -17.81 -20.44
C ALA A 92 11.30 -16.57 -20.02
N LYS A 93 9.97 -16.71 -19.93
CA LYS A 93 9.11 -15.61 -19.47
C LYS A 93 9.36 -15.26 -18.01
N ARG A 94 9.56 -16.26 -17.13
CA ARG A 94 9.93 -15.99 -15.73
C ARG A 94 11.23 -15.17 -15.61
N LYS A 95 12.20 -15.35 -16.50
CA LYS A 95 13.45 -14.57 -16.52
C LYS A 95 13.24 -13.10 -16.94
N GLU A 96 12.19 -12.81 -17.69
CA GLU A 96 11.81 -11.47 -18.15
C GLU A 96 11.03 -10.65 -17.12
N CYS A 97 10.29 -11.32 -16.22
CA CYS A 97 9.44 -10.67 -15.22
C CYS A 97 10.12 -10.58 -13.84
N VAL A 98 10.14 -9.39 -13.25
CA VAL A 98 10.57 -9.11 -11.87
C VAL A 98 9.37 -9.25 -10.93
N VAL A 99 9.45 -10.16 -9.96
CA VAL A 99 8.38 -10.40 -8.98
C VAL A 99 8.76 -9.78 -7.64
N VAL A 100 7.88 -8.93 -7.10
CA VAL A 100 8.02 -8.32 -5.78
C VAL A 100 6.90 -8.85 -4.89
N THR A 101 7.24 -9.49 -3.77
CA THR A 101 6.27 -9.83 -2.72
C THR A 101 6.50 -8.98 -1.47
N LYS A 102 5.58 -9.07 -0.51
CA LYS A 102 5.71 -8.45 0.81
C LYS A 102 5.31 -9.38 1.91
N VAL A 103 6.03 -9.28 3.03
CA VAL A 103 5.87 -10.07 4.25
C VAL A 103 5.70 -9.14 5.46
N GLY A 104 5.17 -9.67 6.57
CA GLY A 104 5.08 -8.97 7.85
C GLY A 104 3.67 -8.77 8.39
N HIS A 105 2.64 -9.10 7.63
CA HIS A 105 1.26 -9.14 8.13
C HIS A 105 0.91 -10.58 8.55
N ILE A 106 0.03 -10.74 9.53
CA ILE A 106 -0.57 -12.01 9.91
C ILE A 106 -2.06 -11.87 9.62
N THR A 107 -2.58 -12.72 8.75
CA THR A 107 -4.03 -12.81 8.50
C THR A 107 -4.54 -14.13 9.01
N VAL A 108 -5.58 -14.06 9.83
CA VAL A 108 -6.26 -15.22 10.37
C VAL A 108 -7.50 -15.44 9.51
N PRO A 109 -7.70 -16.64 8.93
CA PRO A 109 -8.94 -16.94 8.22
C PRO A 109 -10.14 -16.74 9.14
N ALA A 110 -11.18 -16.07 8.65
CA ALA A 110 -12.38 -15.77 9.44
C ALA A 110 -13.00 -17.03 10.07
N GLU A 111 -12.95 -18.14 9.34
CA GLU A 111 -13.39 -19.47 9.76
C GLU A 111 -12.63 -20.01 10.98
N VAL A 112 -11.36 -19.68 11.17
CA VAL A 112 -10.58 -20.15 12.34
C VAL A 112 -11.05 -19.43 13.61
N VAL A 113 -11.37 -18.14 13.53
CA VAL A 113 -11.90 -17.40 14.68
C VAL A 113 -13.35 -17.82 14.98
N GLU A 114 -14.15 -18.02 13.93
CA GLU A 114 -15.58 -18.35 14.06
C GLU A 114 -15.83 -19.79 14.47
N ASN A 115 -15.08 -20.76 13.93
CA ASN A 115 -15.30 -22.19 14.20
C ASN A 115 -14.74 -22.63 15.57
N TYR A 116 -13.71 -21.95 16.08
CA TYR A 116 -13.09 -22.31 17.35
C TYR A 116 -13.51 -21.39 18.52
N GLY A 117 -14.28 -20.33 18.25
CA GLY A 117 -14.78 -19.42 19.28
C GLY A 117 -13.69 -18.70 20.07
N ILE A 118 -12.45 -18.69 19.56
CA ILE A 118 -11.29 -18.11 20.25
C ILE A 118 -11.42 -16.60 20.20
N ALA A 119 -11.42 -15.94 21.36
CA ALA A 119 -11.39 -14.48 21.41
C ALA A 119 -10.11 -13.98 20.73
N ALA A 120 -10.14 -12.86 19.99
CA ALA A 120 -8.98 -12.35 19.27
C ALA A 120 -7.71 -12.22 20.16
N ASP A 121 -7.91 -11.87 21.44
CA ASP A 121 -6.85 -11.74 22.43
C ASP A 121 -6.27 -13.11 22.88
N GLU A 122 -7.06 -14.17 22.85
CA GLU A 122 -6.59 -15.54 23.10
C GLU A 122 -5.82 -16.09 21.89
N TYR A 123 -6.27 -15.76 20.68
CA TYR A 123 -5.54 -16.10 19.45
C TYR A 123 -4.17 -15.42 19.42
N GLU A 124 -4.11 -14.12 19.74
CA GLU A 124 -2.85 -13.38 19.83
C GLU A 124 -1.86 -14.03 20.80
N LYS A 125 -2.33 -14.48 21.98
CA LYS A 125 -1.53 -15.22 22.96
C LYS A 125 -1.11 -16.61 22.50
N SER A 126 -1.85 -17.21 21.57
CA SER A 126 -1.52 -18.52 20.99
C SER A 126 -0.44 -18.44 19.91
N LEU A 127 -0.20 -17.25 19.34
CA LEU A 127 0.84 -17.06 18.35
C LEU A 127 2.20 -17.25 19.02
N ARG A 128 2.99 -18.18 18.49
CA ARG A 128 4.34 -18.49 18.99
C ARG A 128 5.35 -17.36 18.79
N TYR A 129 5.00 -16.36 17.96
CA TYR A 129 5.87 -15.24 17.65
C TYR A 129 5.79 -14.19 18.75
N LYS A 130 6.95 -13.63 19.09
CA LYS A 130 7.02 -12.45 19.94
C LYS A 130 6.59 -11.23 19.14
N ASN A 131 6.31 -10.13 19.84
CA ASN A 131 6.22 -8.80 19.21
C ASN A 131 5.14 -8.66 18.13
N VAL A 132 4.12 -9.51 18.19
CA VAL A 132 2.93 -9.44 17.34
C VAL A 132 2.11 -8.23 17.76
N VAL A 133 1.65 -7.47 16.76
CA VAL A 133 0.87 -6.25 16.97
C VAL A 133 -0.48 -6.34 16.30
N ARG A 134 -1.56 -6.05 17.03
CA ARG A 134 -2.92 -6.01 16.47
C ARG A 134 -3.17 -4.74 15.69
N GLN A 135 -3.70 -4.87 14.48
CA GLN A 135 -4.16 -3.73 13.69
C GLN A 135 -5.50 -3.26 14.24
N LYS A 136 -5.63 -1.95 14.50
CA LYS A 136 -6.87 -1.33 14.98
C LYS A 136 -7.32 -0.27 13.99
N SER A 137 -8.61 -0.27 13.66
CA SER A 137 -9.22 0.79 12.85
C SER A 137 -9.35 2.09 13.66
N ALA A 138 -9.39 3.23 12.98
CA ALA A 138 -9.50 4.56 13.59
C ALA A 138 -10.70 4.75 14.54
N GLY A 139 -11.71 3.87 14.51
CA GLY A 139 -12.91 3.95 15.35
C GLY A 139 -12.90 3.12 16.64
N GLY A 140 -11.78 2.44 16.99
CA GLY A 140 -11.71 1.54 18.14
C GLY A 140 -11.21 2.15 19.46
N ALA A 141 -10.81 3.43 19.46
CA ALA A 141 -10.47 4.11 20.71
C ALA A 141 -11.76 4.38 21.47
N GLY A 142 -12.07 3.51 22.43
CA GLY A 142 -13.24 3.66 23.29
C GLY A 142 -13.31 5.08 23.85
N GLN A 143 -14.52 5.66 23.78
CA GLN A 143 -14.90 6.82 24.56
C GLN A 143 -14.61 6.53 26.04
N ARG A 144 -13.40 6.81 26.51
CA ARG A 144 -13.21 7.13 27.92
C ARG A 144 -13.84 8.50 28.09
N LYS A 145 -15.09 8.51 28.55
CA LYS A 145 -15.72 9.70 29.13
C LYS A 145 -14.74 10.21 30.20
N SER A 146 -13.98 11.26 29.89
CA SER A 146 -13.32 12.04 30.90
C SER A 146 -14.42 12.75 31.69
N ALA A 147 -14.71 12.22 32.87
CA ALA A 147 -15.45 12.94 33.88
C ALA A 147 -14.56 14.09 34.38
N VAL A 148 -14.80 15.30 33.89
CA VAL A 148 -14.37 16.55 34.55
C VAL A 148 -15.43 17.62 34.27
N ASP A 149 -16.19 17.92 35.33
CA ASP A 149 -16.79 19.18 35.75
C ASP A 149 -17.55 20.08 34.77
N ASP A 150 -18.86 19.99 34.93
CA ASP A 150 -19.78 21.07 35.28
C ASP A 150 -19.11 22.41 35.67
N THR A 151 -19.30 23.44 34.86
CA THR A 151 -19.91 24.72 35.30
C THR A 151 -19.98 25.74 34.16
N SER A 152 -21.17 26.36 34.06
CA SER A 152 -21.46 27.67 33.46
C SER A 152 -21.59 27.78 31.92
N ARG A 153 -22.84 27.81 31.43
CA ARG A 153 -23.51 29.06 31.03
C ARG A 153 -24.93 28.80 30.50
N THR A 154 -25.86 29.03 31.41
CA THR A 154 -27.13 29.76 31.26
C THR A 154 -27.59 30.26 29.89
N GLN A 155 -28.90 30.07 29.70
CA GLN A 155 -29.88 30.93 29.04
C GLN A 155 -29.98 30.88 27.50
N ASN A 156 -30.98 30.17 27.01
CA ASN A 156 -32.22 30.87 26.63
C ASN A 156 -33.43 29.91 26.64
N GLN A 157 -34.37 30.21 27.54
CA GLN A 157 -35.73 29.71 27.48
C GLN A 157 -36.54 30.64 26.58
N LEU A 158 -37.43 30.07 25.78
CA LEU A 158 -38.80 30.55 25.65
C LEU A 158 -39.71 29.37 25.28
N LYS A 159 -40.54 29.02 26.27
CA LYS A 159 -41.74 28.14 26.29
C LYS A 159 -42.85 28.69 25.36
N PRO A 160 -44.12 28.22 25.38
CA PRO A 160 -44.77 26.99 25.95
C PRO A 160 -45.67 26.30 24.88
N ALA A 161 -46.57 25.33 25.11
CA ALA A 161 -46.85 24.25 26.08
C ALA A 161 -48.14 23.53 25.58
N THR A 162 -48.31 22.25 25.95
CA THR A 162 -49.57 21.51 26.31
C THR A 162 -50.66 21.38 25.23
N GLU A 163 -51.35 20.25 25.04
CA GLU A 163 -52.12 19.47 26.02
C GLU A 163 -52.24 17.96 25.69
N THR A 164 -52.38 17.19 26.77
CA THR A 164 -52.87 15.82 26.98
C THR A 164 -54.30 15.61 26.44
N SER A 165 -54.95 14.45 26.26
CA SER A 165 -54.95 13.06 26.80
C SER A 165 -55.89 12.25 25.87
N SER A 166 -55.87 10.91 25.76
CA SER A 166 -56.68 10.00 26.59
C SER A 166 -56.71 8.58 25.97
N GLU A 167 -56.49 7.55 26.80
CA GLU A 167 -56.95 6.15 26.64
C GLU A 167 -58.46 6.04 27.07
N PRO A 168 -59.19 4.89 27.09
CA PRO A 168 -58.79 3.47 26.92
C PRO A 168 -59.75 2.53 26.13
N LEU A 169 -59.27 1.29 25.96
CA LEU A 169 -59.92 -0.01 25.63
C LEU A 169 -61.03 -0.41 26.65
N PRO A 170 -61.99 -1.36 26.37
CA PRO A 170 -61.66 -2.81 26.42
C PRO A 170 -62.54 -3.86 25.65
N SER A 171 -61.89 -5.02 25.43
CA SER A 171 -62.29 -6.43 25.70
C SER A 171 -63.31 -7.26 24.85
N THR A 172 -62.77 -8.39 24.32
CA THR A 172 -63.21 -9.83 24.44
C THR A 172 -64.52 -10.30 23.74
N THR A 173 -64.73 -11.51 23.19
CA THR A 173 -64.11 -12.85 23.28
C THR A 173 -64.75 -13.87 22.29
N SER A 174 -64.00 -14.94 21.95
CA SER A 174 -64.38 -16.36 21.67
C SER A 174 -65.32 -16.73 20.51
N GLY A 175 -65.21 -17.87 19.80
CA GLY A 175 -64.38 -19.08 19.92
C GLY A 175 -64.84 -20.16 18.91
N GLY A 176 -64.07 -21.25 18.74
CA GLY A 176 -64.49 -22.45 17.99
C GLY A 176 -63.32 -23.37 17.59
N SER A 177 -63.36 -24.63 18.01
CA SER A 177 -62.25 -25.60 18.05
C SER A 177 -62.55 -26.96 17.37
N THR A 178 -61.59 -27.45 16.54
CA THR A 178 -61.10 -28.85 16.30
C THR A 178 -61.99 -29.94 15.66
N PRO A 179 -61.47 -31.11 15.14
CA PRO A 179 -60.08 -31.54 14.79
C PRO A 179 -59.87 -32.38 13.47
N GLU A 180 -58.59 -32.61 13.10
CA GLU A 180 -57.94 -33.79 12.43
C GLU A 180 -58.42 -34.28 11.02
N GLU A 181 -57.56 -34.47 10.01
CA GLU A 181 -56.60 -35.60 9.86
C GLU A 181 -55.39 -35.33 8.94
N LYS A 182 -54.38 -36.21 9.07
CA LYS A 182 -52.97 -36.17 8.64
C LYS A 182 -52.72 -36.69 7.22
N ASN A 183 -51.67 -36.20 6.54
CA ASN A 183 -50.35 -36.87 6.37
C ASN A 183 -49.52 -36.43 5.12
N GLY A 184 -48.23 -36.12 5.37
CA GLY A 184 -47.06 -36.32 4.48
C GLY A 184 -46.86 -35.32 3.34
N SER A 185 -45.69 -34.74 3.05
CA SER A 185 -44.33 -34.89 3.57
C SER A 185 -43.48 -33.74 3.01
N SER A 186 -42.72 -33.02 3.84
CA SER A 186 -41.40 -32.48 3.45
C SER A 186 -40.71 -32.00 4.71
N GLY A 187 -39.61 -32.67 5.03
CA GLY A 187 -38.78 -32.44 6.20
C GLY A 187 -38.25 -31.00 6.26
N ASP A 188 -38.24 -30.55 7.49
CA ASP A 188 -37.77 -29.29 8.03
C ASP A 188 -36.26 -29.10 7.76
N LEU A 189 -35.91 -28.01 7.07
CA LEU A 189 -34.56 -27.43 7.03
C LEU A 189 -34.66 -25.96 7.43
N THR A 190 -35.25 -25.67 8.59
CA THR A 190 -35.23 -24.33 9.17
C THR A 190 -34.33 -24.28 10.41
N GLY A 191 -33.02 -24.25 10.17
CA GLY A 191 -32.03 -24.14 11.25
C GLY A 191 -30.71 -23.46 10.91
N MET A 192 -30.36 -23.21 9.64
CA MET A 192 -28.99 -22.76 9.30
C MET A 192 -28.86 -21.59 8.30
N GLU A 193 -29.93 -20.97 7.79
CA GLU A 193 -29.80 -20.00 6.68
C GLU A 193 -30.11 -18.51 6.99
N LYS A 194 -30.03 -18.07 8.24
CA LYS A 194 -30.08 -16.62 8.55
C LYS A 194 -29.11 -16.19 9.64
N ARG A 195 -27.81 -16.31 9.39
CA ARG A 195 -26.81 -15.42 10.01
C ARG A 195 -26.15 -14.62 8.90
N ARG A 196 -26.55 -13.36 8.79
CA ARG A 196 -26.07 -12.42 7.78
C ARG A 196 -24.57 -12.22 7.98
N ALA A 197 -23.81 -12.39 6.90
CA ALA A 197 -22.38 -12.13 6.79
C ALA A 197 -22.02 -10.63 6.85
N ASN A 198 -22.64 -9.84 7.74
CA ASN A 198 -22.65 -8.38 7.63
C ASN A 198 -22.15 -7.57 8.84
N ASP A 199 -21.58 -8.16 9.90
CA ASP A 199 -21.22 -7.35 11.10
C ASP A 199 -19.84 -7.63 11.73
N VAL A 200 -18.84 -8.12 10.98
CA VAL A 200 -17.46 -8.19 11.49
C VAL A 200 -16.53 -7.33 10.64
N LYS A 201 -15.98 -6.27 11.26
CA LYS A 201 -15.06 -5.35 10.61
C LYS A 201 -13.73 -6.06 10.26
N PRO A 202 -13.29 -6.08 8.99
CA PRO A 202 -12.14 -6.89 8.54
C PRO A 202 -10.78 -6.51 9.16
N LEU A 203 -10.60 -5.27 9.64
CA LEU A 203 -9.36 -4.82 10.28
C LEU A 203 -9.19 -5.29 11.73
N GLU A 204 -10.24 -5.79 12.39
CA GLU A 204 -10.15 -6.18 13.81
C GLU A 204 -9.49 -7.56 14.04
N ARG A 205 -9.04 -8.21 12.96
CA ARG A 205 -8.47 -9.57 12.92
C ARG A 205 -7.19 -9.69 12.08
N THR A 206 -6.48 -8.58 11.87
CA THR A 206 -5.15 -8.58 11.23
C THR A 206 -4.09 -8.17 12.23
N TRP A 207 -2.96 -8.86 12.21
CA TRP A 207 -1.80 -8.55 13.03
C TRP A 207 -0.59 -8.23 12.16
N HIS A 208 0.46 -7.70 12.77
CA HIS A 208 1.72 -7.40 12.12
C HIS A 208 2.87 -7.96 12.96
N CYS A 209 3.90 -8.52 12.31
CA CYS A 209 5.04 -9.15 12.95
C CYS A 209 6.30 -9.00 12.10
N LEU A 210 7.42 -8.61 12.75
CA LEU A 210 8.74 -8.46 12.13
C LEU A 210 9.76 -9.47 12.69
N GLU A 211 9.31 -10.48 13.43
CA GLU A 211 10.22 -11.50 13.98
C GLU A 211 10.89 -12.29 12.84
N PRO A 212 12.21 -12.54 12.91
CA PRO A 212 12.95 -13.22 11.84
C PRO A 212 12.32 -14.53 11.38
N ASP A 213 11.94 -15.41 12.32
CA ASP A 213 11.37 -16.73 11.99
C ASP A 213 10.05 -16.59 11.23
N PHE A 214 9.20 -15.65 11.65
CA PHE A 214 7.94 -15.37 10.95
C PHE A 214 8.18 -14.87 9.52
N LEU A 215 9.11 -13.95 9.33
CA LEU A 215 9.45 -13.41 8.01
C LEU A 215 9.98 -14.49 7.06
N LEU A 216 10.77 -15.44 7.59
CA LEU A 216 11.30 -16.57 6.82
C LEU A 216 10.17 -17.55 6.42
N GLU A 217 9.24 -17.83 7.33
CA GLU A 217 8.09 -18.69 7.04
C GLU A 217 7.14 -18.08 6.01
N GLU A 218 6.82 -16.79 6.13
CA GLU A 218 6.02 -16.06 5.14
C GLU A 218 6.71 -16.06 3.77
N PHE A 219 8.04 -15.93 3.73
CA PHE A 219 8.82 -16.02 2.50
C PHE A 219 8.75 -17.43 1.88
N ASP A 220 8.86 -18.48 2.68
CA ASP A 220 8.77 -19.87 2.20
C ASP A 220 7.36 -20.21 1.71
N ALA A 221 6.33 -19.72 2.40
CA ALA A 221 4.93 -19.82 1.98
C ALA A 221 4.68 -19.06 0.67
N SER A 222 5.24 -17.85 0.53
CA SER A 222 5.20 -17.07 -0.71
C SER A 222 5.82 -17.83 -1.88
N CYS A 223 7.01 -18.42 -1.68
CA CYS A 223 7.66 -19.23 -2.71
C CYS A 223 6.80 -20.43 -3.13
N SER A 224 6.10 -21.05 -2.18
CA SER A 224 5.22 -22.19 -2.41
C SER A 224 4.00 -21.81 -3.25
N ARG A 225 3.33 -20.69 -2.94
CA ARG A 225 2.19 -20.16 -3.70
C ARG A 225 2.60 -19.68 -5.10
N LEU A 226 3.69 -18.93 -5.19
CA LEU A 226 4.27 -18.47 -6.46
C LEU A 226 4.80 -19.63 -7.32
N GLN A 227 5.13 -20.77 -6.70
CA GLN A 227 5.89 -21.88 -7.32
C GLN A 227 7.17 -21.40 -8.02
N THR A 228 7.74 -20.31 -7.52
CA THR A 228 9.01 -19.72 -7.92
C THR A 228 9.43 -18.76 -6.81
N THR A 229 10.70 -18.40 -6.79
CA THR A 229 11.19 -17.44 -5.80
C THR A 229 10.92 -16.01 -6.25
N PRO A 230 10.43 -15.10 -5.38
CA PRO A 230 10.32 -13.68 -5.71
C PRO A 230 11.72 -13.08 -5.87
N ASP A 231 11.82 -12.02 -6.67
CA ASP A 231 13.08 -11.33 -6.91
C ASP A 231 13.40 -10.32 -5.80
N PHE A 232 12.36 -9.63 -5.31
CA PHE A 232 12.43 -8.72 -4.18
C PHE A 232 11.38 -9.07 -3.11
N VAL A 233 11.76 -8.88 -1.85
CA VAL A 233 10.86 -9.02 -0.68
C VAL A 233 10.83 -7.71 0.07
N PHE A 234 9.65 -7.12 0.24
CA PHE A 234 9.48 -5.87 0.99
C PHE A 234 8.82 -6.15 2.34
N LEU A 235 9.24 -5.44 3.39
CA LEU A 235 8.50 -5.42 4.65
C LEU A 235 7.22 -4.61 4.46
N HIS A 236 6.09 -5.14 4.93
CA HIS A 236 4.77 -4.57 4.64
C HIS A 236 4.22 -3.77 5.83
N ASN A 237 4.25 -2.43 5.70
CA ASN A 237 3.70 -1.45 6.64
C ASN A 237 4.18 -1.62 8.10
N PRO A 238 5.51 -1.61 8.36
CA PRO A 238 6.05 -1.82 9.70
C PRO A 238 5.57 -0.81 10.74
N GLU A 239 5.14 0.37 10.31
CA GLU A 239 4.54 1.42 11.13
C GLU A 239 3.20 1.04 11.78
N PHE A 240 2.58 -0.10 11.43
CA PHE A 240 1.48 -0.66 12.25
C PHE A 240 1.88 -0.88 13.71
N TYR A 241 3.17 -1.16 13.98
CA TYR A 241 3.71 -1.17 15.33
C TYR A 241 3.48 0.15 16.08
N LEU A 242 3.68 1.29 15.41
CA LEU A 242 3.51 2.61 16.03
C LEU A 242 2.06 2.86 16.40
N SER A 243 1.12 2.47 15.54
CA SER A 243 -0.30 2.62 15.84
C SER A 243 -0.65 1.89 17.15
N ASP A 244 -0.20 0.64 17.32
CA ASP A 244 -0.46 -0.08 18.56
C ASP A 244 0.28 0.49 19.77
N ALA A 245 1.57 0.78 19.65
CA ALA A 245 2.38 1.34 20.73
C ALA A 245 1.77 2.65 21.26
N LEU A 246 1.36 3.55 20.36
CA LEU A 246 0.69 4.80 20.72
C LEU A 246 -0.69 4.55 21.34
N ASN A 247 -1.47 3.58 20.85
CA ASN A 247 -2.74 3.20 21.47
C ASN A 247 -2.56 2.60 22.87
N ARG A 248 -1.40 1.99 23.17
CA ARG A 248 -1.02 1.53 24.52
C ARG A 248 -0.46 2.64 25.41
N GLY A 249 -0.32 3.85 24.89
CA GLY A 249 0.19 5.02 25.62
C GLY A 249 1.72 5.07 25.73
N GLU A 250 2.45 4.36 24.87
CA GLU A 250 3.91 4.47 24.85
C GLU A 250 4.36 5.86 24.37
N PRO A 251 5.45 6.42 24.94
CA PRO A 251 6.04 7.65 24.44
C PRO A 251 6.50 7.51 22.99
N LEU A 252 6.18 8.50 22.14
CA LEU A 252 6.44 8.47 20.70
C LEU A 252 7.89 8.14 20.35
N GLN A 253 8.85 8.80 21.00
CA GLN A 253 10.29 8.60 20.74
C GLN A 253 10.73 7.18 21.10
N ALA A 254 10.20 6.61 22.19
CA ALA A 254 10.49 5.23 22.59
C ALA A 254 9.89 4.23 21.58
N ALA A 255 8.65 4.47 21.14
CA ALA A 255 8.01 3.65 20.12
C ALA A 255 8.77 3.67 18.79
N TRP A 256 9.24 4.84 18.33
CA TRP A 256 10.09 4.92 17.14
C TRP A 256 11.42 4.21 17.31
N ALA A 257 12.12 4.42 18.43
CA ALA A 257 13.38 3.74 18.68
C ALA A 257 13.24 2.22 18.62
N GLU A 258 12.18 1.68 19.23
CA GLU A 258 11.90 0.25 19.23
C GLU A 258 11.48 -0.25 17.83
N LEU A 259 10.68 0.51 17.08
CA LEU A 259 10.35 0.18 15.69
C LEU A 259 11.61 0.02 14.84
N TYR A 260 12.52 1.01 14.87
CA TYR A 260 13.70 0.98 14.02
C TYR A 260 14.67 -0.12 14.43
N LYS A 261 14.77 -0.43 15.72
CA LYS A 261 15.51 -1.61 16.20
C LYS A 261 14.96 -2.91 15.59
N ARG A 262 13.64 -3.09 15.57
CA ARG A 262 12.98 -4.24 14.94
C ARG A 262 13.19 -4.26 13.43
N LEU A 263 13.10 -3.09 12.79
CA LEU A 263 13.28 -2.95 11.35
C LEU A 263 14.69 -3.35 10.91
N GLU A 264 15.71 -2.96 11.65
CA GLU A 264 17.10 -3.32 11.37
C GLU A 264 17.33 -4.84 11.53
N VAL A 265 16.72 -5.49 12.53
CA VAL A 265 16.75 -6.98 12.65
C VAL A 265 16.04 -7.65 11.48
N ALA A 266 14.89 -7.15 11.08
CA ALA A 266 14.14 -7.65 9.92
C ALA A 266 14.95 -7.49 8.61
N PHE A 267 15.59 -6.33 8.39
CA PHE A 267 16.48 -6.13 7.24
C PHE A 267 17.70 -7.04 7.29
N ALA A 268 18.31 -7.29 8.45
CA ALA A 268 19.40 -8.26 8.56
C ALA A 268 18.96 -9.68 8.16
N THR A 269 17.72 -10.04 8.46
CA THR A 269 17.11 -11.32 8.06
C THR A 269 16.94 -11.39 6.53
N LEU A 270 16.41 -10.33 5.90
CA LEU A 270 16.26 -10.26 4.44
C LEU A 270 17.61 -10.19 3.71
N GLU A 271 18.61 -9.51 4.26
CA GLU A 271 19.97 -9.50 3.72
C GLU A 271 20.61 -10.91 3.78
N ALA A 272 20.29 -11.72 4.78
CA ALA A 272 20.71 -13.12 4.82
C ALA A 272 20.05 -13.96 3.71
N LEU A 273 18.78 -13.74 3.40
CA LEU A 273 18.12 -14.34 2.23
C LEU A 273 18.79 -13.92 0.92
N ARG A 274 19.20 -12.65 0.80
CA ARG A 274 19.93 -12.18 -0.39
C ARG A 274 21.31 -12.80 -0.52
N LYS A 275 22.10 -12.83 0.57
CA LYS A 275 23.43 -13.44 0.60
C LYS A 275 23.41 -14.93 0.27
N SER A 276 22.35 -15.63 0.68
CA SER A 276 22.09 -17.02 0.30
C SER A 276 21.49 -17.18 -1.12
N LYS A 277 21.41 -16.09 -1.89
CA LYS A 277 20.87 -16.03 -3.26
C LYS A 277 19.43 -16.51 -3.39
N ARG A 278 18.67 -16.51 -2.28
CA ARG A 278 17.23 -16.80 -2.27
C ARG A 278 16.43 -15.60 -2.76
N ILE A 279 16.90 -14.38 -2.56
CA ILE A 279 16.31 -13.17 -3.18
C ILE A 279 17.44 -12.34 -3.80
N THR A 280 17.08 -11.34 -4.61
CA THR A 280 18.06 -10.45 -5.24
C THR A 280 18.19 -9.10 -4.55
N GLY A 281 17.19 -8.75 -3.72
CA GLY A 281 17.19 -7.56 -2.88
C GLY A 281 15.93 -7.47 -2.04
N TYR A 282 15.84 -6.45 -1.19
CA TYR A 282 14.71 -6.21 -0.30
C TYR A 282 14.41 -4.72 -0.14
N GLY A 283 13.24 -4.42 0.41
CA GLY A 283 12.81 -3.04 0.63
C GLY A 283 11.79 -2.93 1.76
N VAL A 284 11.13 -1.78 1.84
CA VAL A 284 10.01 -1.57 2.75
C VAL A 284 8.87 -0.84 2.04
N SER A 285 7.66 -1.31 2.27
CA SER A 285 6.43 -0.65 1.85
C SER A 285 5.81 0.02 3.07
N GLY A 286 5.50 1.30 3.00
CA GLY A 286 4.89 2.01 4.12
C GLY A 286 4.52 3.45 3.79
N ASN A 287 3.99 4.13 4.80
CA ASN A 287 3.64 5.54 4.79
C ASN A 287 4.73 6.31 5.54
N PHE A 288 5.50 7.09 4.80
CA PHE A 288 6.58 7.91 5.33
C PHE A 288 6.02 9.23 5.87
N LEU A 289 6.83 9.98 6.62
CA LEU A 289 6.43 11.31 7.14
C LEU A 289 5.91 12.25 6.03
N SER A 290 6.44 12.11 4.81
CA SER A 290 5.99 12.85 3.63
C SER A 290 4.67 12.33 3.03
N CYS A 291 4.14 11.17 3.42
CA CYS A 291 2.81 10.69 2.99
C CYS A 291 1.71 11.40 3.79
N TYR A 292 0.50 11.56 3.22
CA TYR A 292 -0.57 12.35 3.82
C TYR A 292 -1.40 11.56 4.83
N HIS A 293 -1.59 10.28 4.57
CA HIS A 293 -2.38 9.38 5.42
C HIS A 293 -1.50 8.32 6.07
N SER A 294 -1.79 8.00 7.33
CA SER A 294 -1.14 6.90 8.03
C SER A 294 -1.69 5.54 7.62
N VAL A 295 -1.06 4.48 8.14
CA VAL A 295 -1.56 3.10 7.97
C VAL A 295 -2.98 2.87 8.46
N THR A 296 -3.48 3.68 9.41
CA THR A 296 -4.86 3.59 9.89
C THR A 296 -5.84 4.50 9.13
N GLY A 297 -5.35 5.23 8.13
CA GLY A 297 -6.14 6.18 7.34
C GLY A 297 -6.33 7.54 8.01
N ARG A 298 -5.71 7.79 9.17
CA ARG A 298 -5.71 9.10 9.83
C ARG A 298 -4.70 10.03 9.17
N LYS A 299 -4.72 11.32 9.53
CA LYS A 299 -3.67 12.27 9.18
C LYS A 299 -2.30 11.74 9.61
N ASN A 300 -1.36 11.68 8.68
CA ASN A 300 -0.04 11.12 8.96
C ASN A 300 0.84 12.13 9.67
N ALA A 301 1.19 11.81 10.92
CA ALA A 301 2.14 12.55 11.74
C ALA A 301 2.96 11.60 12.60
N PHE A 302 2.31 10.76 13.40
CA PHE A 302 2.97 9.93 14.41
C PHE A 302 3.05 8.44 14.04
N GLU A 303 2.13 7.97 13.19
CA GLU A 303 2.08 6.59 12.68
C GLU A 303 2.82 6.48 11.32
N ALA A 304 4.02 7.06 11.25
CA ALA A 304 4.78 7.22 10.01
C ALA A 304 6.22 6.72 10.14
N LEU A 305 6.80 6.31 9.01
CA LEU A 305 8.23 6.02 8.89
C LEU A 305 9.03 7.29 8.58
N SER A 306 10.18 7.44 9.23
CA SER A 306 11.23 8.36 8.81
C SER A 306 12.08 7.67 7.76
N LEU A 307 12.14 8.23 6.55
CA LEU A 307 12.95 7.67 5.47
C LEU A 307 14.42 7.59 5.90
N GLN A 308 14.96 8.63 6.53
CA GLN A 308 16.35 8.64 7.00
C GLN A 308 16.62 7.50 7.99
N SER A 309 15.72 7.26 8.94
CA SER A 309 15.86 6.16 9.91
C SER A 309 15.75 4.79 9.25
N VAL A 310 14.85 4.62 8.29
CA VAL A 310 14.74 3.39 7.47
C VAL A 310 16.03 3.11 6.70
N LEU A 311 16.59 4.14 6.07
CA LEU A 311 17.85 4.07 5.33
C LEU A 311 19.02 3.70 6.25
N GLY A 312 19.10 4.29 7.44
CA GLY A 312 20.07 3.91 8.48
C GLY A 312 19.95 2.43 8.88
N CYS A 313 18.74 1.95 9.16
CA CYS A 313 18.49 0.54 9.48
C CYS A 313 18.97 -0.41 8.36
N ALA A 314 18.81 -0.02 7.09
CA ALA A 314 19.25 -0.84 5.96
C ALA A 314 20.78 -0.91 5.85
N ILE A 315 21.49 0.17 6.20
CA ILE A 315 22.95 0.22 6.27
C ILE A 315 23.46 -0.62 7.46
N ASP A 316 22.89 -0.41 8.64
CA ASP A 316 23.33 -1.08 9.87
C ASP A 316 23.06 -2.60 9.85
N ALA A 317 22.01 -3.03 9.14
CA ALA A 317 21.73 -4.44 8.88
C ALA A 317 22.89 -5.18 8.18
N LEU A 318 23.74 -4.46 7.41
CA LEU A 318 24.94 -5.04 6.81
C LEU A 318 26.03 -5.28 7.87
N ALA A 319 26.17 -4.36 8.83
CA ALA A 319 27.20 -4.33 9.87
C ALA A 319 26.93 -5.32 11.01
N ARG A 320 25.67 -5.54 11.41
CA ARG A 320 25.29 -6.45 12.53
C ARG A 320 25.76 -7.91 12.40
N ARG A 321 26.22 -8.35 11.23
CA ARG A 321 26.88 -9.66 11.07
C ARG A 321 28.40 -9.60 10.90
N GLY A 322 28.98 -8.42 10.69
CA GLY A 322 30.40 -8.16 10.88
C GLY A 322 30.79 -8.47 12.32
N ASP A 323 29.97 -8.06 13.28
CA ASP A 323 30.24 -8.23 14.72
C ASP A 323 30.06 -9.64 15.29
N ALA A 324 29.33 -10.50 14.58
CA ALA A 324 29.35 -11.94 14.86
C ALA A 324 30.67 -12.62 14.40
N ARG A 325 31.52 -11.91 13.64
CA ARG A 325 32.83 -12.37 13.17
C ARG A 325 34.01 -11.48 13.61
N SER A 326 33.77 -10.25 14.08
CA SER A 326 34.80 -9.27 14.46
C SER A 326 35.18 -9.28 15.95
N ALA A 327 34.70 -10.26 16.73
CA ALA A 327 35.32 -10.63 18.01
C ALA A 327 36.77 -11.15 17.87
N ALA A 328 37.38 -11.05 16.68
CA ALA A 328 38.79 -11.20 16.42
C ALA A 328 39.26 -10.14 15.39
N GLY A 329 40.02 -9.15 15.86
CA GLY A 329 40.87 -8.30 15.00
C GLY A 329 40.61 -6.81 15.13
N GLY A 330 41.58 -6.10 15.73
CA GLY A 330 41.52 -4.69 16.10
C GLY A 330 41.82 -3.66 15.00
N ALA A 331 41.82 -2.42 15.48
CA ALA A 331 41.82 -1.11 14.82
C ALA A 331 42.98 -0.79 13.85
N ASP A 332 42.74 0.16 12.93
CA ASP A 332 43.42 1.47 12.95
C ASP A 332 42.73 2.52 12.05
N THR A 333 42.87 3.78 12.45
CA THR A 333 42.48 5.07 11.85
C THR A 333 43.55 5.52 10.82
N SER A 334 43.46 6.52 9.94
CA SER A 334 42.81 7.84 9.87
C SER A 334 43.09 8.47 8.47
N ALA A 335 42.59 9.70 8.26
CA ALA A 335 42.97 10.75 7.29
C ALA A 335 42.05 10.98 6.07
N GLY A 336 41.40 12.14 6.07
CA GLY A 336 40.40 12.58 5.10
C GLY A 336 40.87 13.67 4.14
N HIS A 337 39.99 14.11 3.24
CA HIS A 337 40.11 15.30 2.38
C HIS A 337 38.72 15.84 1.95
N SER A 338 38.64 17.11 1.56
CA SER A 338 37.69 17.70 0.57
C SER A 338 36.15 17.41 0.64
N ALA A 339 35.43 18.18 1.47
CA ALA A 339 34.02 17.96 1.85
C ALA A 339 32.89 18.15 0.80
N ALA A 340 33.13 18.71 -0.40
CA ALA A 340 32.01 19.03 -1.33
C ALA A 340 31.96 18.14 -2.58
N ALA A 341 33.08 17.57 -3.01
CA ALA A 341 33.16 16.64 -4.14
C ALA A 341 33.10 15.17 -3.67
N GLU A 342 33.51 14.88 -2.43
CA GLU A 342 33.42 13.55 -1.82
C GLU A 342 31.99 13.20 -1.41
N MET A 343 31.16 14.17 -0.96
CA MET A 343 29.75 13.92 -0.59
C MET A 343 28.95 13.23 -1.70
N ASN A 344 29.12 13.64 -2.97
CA ASN A 344 28.42 13.01 -4.10
C ASN A 344 28.91 11.59 -4.44
N ALA A 345 30.15 11.25 -4.05
CA ALA A 345 30.74 9.93 -4.29
C ALA A 345 30.57 8.98 -3.10
N GLU A 346 30.42 9.50 -1.87
CA GLU A 346 30.08 8.75 -0.66
C GLU A 346 28.59 8.35 -0.65
N ASP A 347 27.68 9.23 -1.08
CA ASP A 347 26.24 8.94 -1.23
C ASP A 347 25.98 7.77 -2.19
N GLN A 348 26.77 7.65 -3.26
CA GLN A 348 26.66 6.52 -4.20
C GLN A 348 27.26 5.20 -3.64
N ARG A 349 28.06 5.26 -2.56
CA ARG A 349 28.69 4.11 -1.91
C ARG A 349 27.96 3.64 -0.65
N LEU A 350 27.14 4.49 -0.04
CA LEU A 350 26.43 4.20 1.22
C LEU A 350 25.63 2.89 1.17
N PHE A 351 24.94 2.64 0.07
CA PHE A 351 24.18 1.39 -0.15
C PHE A 351 24.95 0.33 -0.94
N GLN A 352 26.21 0.59 -1.31
CA GLN A 352 27.01 -0.35 -2.08
C GLN A 352 27.28 -1.61 -1.25
N GLY A 353 26.85 -2.76 -1.78
CA GLY A 353 26.98 -4.05 -1.10
C GLY A 353 25.79 -4.40 -0.19
N THR A 354 24.91 -3.44 0.12
CA THR A 354 23.62 -3.74 0.74
C THR A 354 22.68 -4.40 -0.28
N GLY A 355 21.71 -5.17 0.21
CA GLY A 355 20.60 -5.71 -0.57
C GLY A 355 19.40 -4.78 -0.71
N PHE A 356 19.45 -3.60 -0.09
CA PHE A 356 18.32 -2.69 -0.05
C PHE A 356 18.11 -2.05 -1.42
N VAL A 357 16.95 -2.28 -2.02
CA VAL A 357 16.62 -1.80 -3.37
C VAL A 357 15.75 -0.56 -3.35
N GLY A 358 15.11 -0.24 -2.23
CA GLY A 358 14.33 0.98 -2.06
C GLY A 358 13.01 0.78 -1.32
N ILE A 359 12.06 1.66 -1.61
CA ILE A 359 10.80 1.78 -0.87
C ILE A 359 9.57 1.58 -1.76
N GLN A 360 8.43 1.30 -1.16
CA GLN A 360 7.11 1.46 -1.79
C GLN A 360 6.29 2.47 -1.00
N ALA A 361 5.78 3.51 -1.67
CA ALA A 361 5.05 4.60 -1.04
C ALA A 361 3.96 5.18 -1.97
N PRO A 362 2.88 5.76 -1.40
CA PRO A 362 1.81 6.35 -2.20
C PRO A 362 2.25 7.65 -2.87
N LEU A 363 1.92 7.78 -4.15
CA LEU A 363 2.07 9.04 -4.88
C LEU A 363 0.99 9.15 -5.95
N ASN A 364 0.25 10.25 -5.90
CA ASN A 364 -0.73 10.61 -6.91
C ASN A 364 -0.97 12.13 -6.86
N PRO A 365 -1.68 12.71 -7.83
CA PRO A 365 -1.93 14.15 -7.86
C PRO A 365 -2.56 14.74 -6.60
N LEU A 366 -3.26 13.95 -5.77
CA LEU A 366 -3.91 14.37 -4.52
C LEU A 366 -3.08 14.08 -3.26
N GLU A 367 -2.05 13.25 -3.39
CA GLU A 367 -1.08 12.92 -2.34
C GLU A 367 0.35 13.10 -2.89
N PRO A 368 0.76 14.35 -3.16
CA PRO A 368 2.06 14.65 -3.76
C PRO A 368 3.21 14.64 -2.75
N GLY A 369 2.97 14.30 -1.48
CA GLY A 369 3.89 14.60 -0.40
C GLY A 369 5.27 13.93 -0.52
N ILE A 370 5.38 12.68 -1.01
CA ILE A 370 6.71 12.06 -1.24
C ILE A 370 7.51 12.75 -2.36
N ARG A 371 6.84 13.57 -3.19
CA ARG A 371 7.42 14.31 -4.31
C ARG A 371 7.68 15.78 -3.98
N LEU A 372 6.82 16.41 -3.17
CA LEU A 372 6.92 17.82 -2.81
C LEU A 372 7.50 18.06 -1.41
N GLY A 373 7.58 17.02 -0.58
CA GLY A 373 7.95 17.15 0.82
C GLY A 373 6.79 17.57 1.72
N ARG A 374 6.97 17.44 3.03
CA ARG A 374 6.04 17.92 4.07
C ARG A 374 6.81 18.47 5.27
N PRO A 375 7.18 19.76 5.28
CA PRO A 375 7.93 20.34 6.38
C PRO A 375 7.10 20.40 7.67
N ASN A 376 7.77 20.34 8.82
CA ASN A 376 7.16 20.56 10.15
C ASN A 376 6.04 19.59 10.54
N VAL A 377 6.01 18.37 9.95
CA VAL A 377 5.05 17.32 10.36
C VAL A 377 5.32 16.83 11.78
N VAL A 378 6.60 16.71 12.13
CA VAL A 378 7.10 16.36 13.46
C VAL A 378 8.36 17.18 13.76
N PRO A 379 8.67 17.49 15.04
CA PRO A 379 9.89 18.21 15.40
C PRO A 379 11.14 17.54 14.83
N GLY A 380 11.99 18.32 14.15
CA GLY A 380 13.23 17.83 13.53
C GLY A 380 13.09 17.25 12.12
N PHE A 381 11.87 17.14 11.57
CA PHE A 381 11.67 16.77 10.16
C PHE A 381 11.62 18.01 9.27
N ASP A 382 12.62 18.14 8.41
CA ASP A 382 12.79 19.26 7.47
C ASP A 382 11.77 19.25 6.32
N GLY A 383 11.15 18.09 6.05
CA GLY A 383 10.23 17.93 4.95
C GLY A 383 10.91 17.72 3.61
N GLU A 384 12.17 17.27 3.55
CA GLU A 384 12.81 16.92 2.30
C GLU A 384 11.95 15.88 1.52
N PRO A 385 11.72 16.07 0.21
CA PRO A 385 10.99 15.09 -0.59
C PRO A 385 11.67 13.72 -0.59
N ASP A 386 10.94 12.68 -0.16
CA ASP A 386 11.44 11.29 -0.13
C ASP A 386 12.04 10.86 -1.48
N LEU A 387 11.41 11.25 -2.60
CA LEU A 387 11.91 10.90 -3.93
C LEU A 387 13.28 11.52 -4.24
N ALA A 388 13.60 12.70 -3.73
CA ALA A 388 14.91 13.31 -3.91
C ALA A 388 15.99 12.49 -3.17
N VAL A 389 15.68 12.05 -1.96
CA VAL A 389 16.55 11.18 -1.15
C VAL A 389 16.74 9.80 -1.79
N ILE A 390 15.68 9.21 -2.34
CA ILE A 390 15.75 7.92 -3.04
C ILE A 390 16.60 8.02 -4.32
N GLU A 391 16.43 9.09 -5.10
CA GLU A 391 17.16 9.29 -6.35
C GLU A 391 18.66 9.55 -6.12
N ARG A 392 19.02 10.40 -5.15
CA ARG A 392 20.44 10.69 -4.85
C ARG A 392 21.21 9.44 -4.38
N ASN A 393 20.51 8.48 -3.77
CA ASN A 393 21.07 7.20 -3.32
C ASN A 393 20.93 6.07 -4.35
N ASN A 394 20.46 6.35 -5.58
CA ASN A 394 20.24 5.36 -6.64
C ASN A 394 19.35 4.16 -6.20
N LEU A 395 18.38 4.44 -5.34
CA LEU A 395 17.36 3.50 -4.89
C LEU A 395 16.11 3.60 -5.77
N CYS A 396 15.21 2.62 -5.67
CA CYS A 396 13.93 2.60 -6.37
C CYS A 396 12.78 3.06 -5.47
N CYS A 397 11.78 3.72 -6.06
CA CYS A 397 10.49 3.92 -5.43
C CYS A 397 9.40 3.19 -6.23
N LEU A 398 8.79 2.16 -5.63
CA LEU A 398 7.56 1.59 -6.15
C LEU A 398 6.39 2.49 -5.72
N VAL A 399 5.73 3.12 -6.68
CA VAL A 399 4.61 4.02 -6.39
C VAL A 399 3.33 3.22 -6.39
N ASN A 400 2.64 3.15 -5.24
CA ASN A 400 1.29 2.62 -5.18
C ASN A 400 0.24 3.74 -5.17
N ARG A 401 -1.03 3.36 -5.39
CA ARG A 401 -2.18 4.28 -5.48
C ARG A 401 -2.02 5.42 -6.52
N PRO A 402 -1.43 5.21 -7.70
CA PRO A 402 -1.21 6.29 -8.68
C PRO A 402 -2.49 6.96 -9.18
N LEU A 403 -3.58 6.22 -9.16
CA LEU A 403 -4.90 6.65 -9.60
C LEU A 403 -5.91 6.63 -8.46
N SER A 404 -5.43 6.78 -7.20
CA SER A 404 -6.22 6.81 -5.95
C SER A 404 -7.71 6.94 -6.24
N ALA A 405 -8.49 5.87 -6.02
CA ALA A 405 -9.91 5.78 -6.36
C ALA A 405 -10.54 7.17 -6.22
N ILE A 406 -10.74 7.86 -7.34
CA ILE A 406 -11.07 9.28 -7.32
C ILE A 406 -12.55 9.35 -6.97
N ALA A 407 -12.91 9.51 -5.70
CA ALA A 407 -14.16 10.18 -5.37
C ALA A 407 -13.82 11.61 -4.97
N PRO A 408 -14.08 12.57 -5.86
CA PRO A 408 -14.23 13.92 -5.41
C PRO A 408 -15.51 14.04 -4.55
N PRO A 409 -15.64 15.13 -3.78
CA PRO A 409 -16.86 15.46 -3.04
C PRO A 409 -18.14 15.29 -3.89
N GLY A 410 -19.12 14.56 -3.35
CA GLY A 410 -20.35 14.17 -4.06
C GLY A 410 -20.37 12.73 -4.60
N MET A 411 -19.26 11.98 -4.48
CA MET A 411 -19.24 10.53 -4.65
C MET A 411 -18.88 9.85 -3.32
N THR A 412 -19.71 8.90 -2.90
CA THR A 412 -19.40 8.02 -1.78
C THR A 412 -18.35 7.01 -2.24
N ILE A 413 -17.08 7.19 -1.88
CA ILE A 413 -16.24 6.01 -1.64
C ILE A 413 -16.70 5.47 -0.30
N ARG A 414 -17.21 4.24 -0.29
CA ARG A 414 -17.31 3.46 0.94
C ARG A 414 -15.88 3.21 1.42
N ALA A 415 -15.33 4.19 2.13
CA ALA A 415 -13.97 4.19 2.69
C ALA A 415 -13.88 3.31 3.95
N HIS A 416 -14.92 2.54 4.24
CA HIS A 416 -14.82 1.35 5.06
C HIS A 416 -15.22 0.18 4.18
N ASP A 417 -14.23 -0.57 3.73
CA ASP A 417 -14.19 -2.03 3.87
C ASP A 417 -13.11 -2.58 2.96
N TRP A 418 -12.04 -3.04 3.60
CA TRP A 418 -10.95 -3.77 3.00
C TRP A 418 -11.39 -5.19 2.56
N ALA A 419 -12.70 -5.43 2.41
CA ALA A 419 -13.33 -6.73 2.20
C ALA A 419 -14.35 -6.79 1.04
N HIS A 420 -14.64 -5.71 0.29
CA HIS A 420 -15.62 -5.79 -0.80
C HIS A 420 -15.00 -6.15 -2.16
N ALA A 421 -15.33 -7.36 -2.59
CA ALA A 421 -15.08 -8.01 -3.87
C ALA A 421 -15.43 -7.17 -5.12
N ASP A 422 -16.41 -6.25 -5.02
CA ASP A 422 -16.95 -5.50 -6.17
C ASP A 422 -16.60 -4.01 -6.18
N SER A 423 -15.54 -3.61 -5.48
CA SER A 423 -15.03 -2.23 -5.55
C SER A 423 -14.32 -1.94 -6.88
N SER A 424 -15.05 -1.93 -8.00
CA SER A 424 -14.57 -1.38 -9.25
C SER A 424 -14.57 0.14 -9.18
N ALA A 425 -13.47 0.78 -9.57
CA ALA A 425 -13.53 2.16 -10.02
C ALA A 425 -14.28 2.14 -11.36
N GLU A 426 -15.61 2.28 -11.30
CA GLU A 426 -16.43 2.52 -12.47
C GLU A 426 -16.68 4.01 -12.62
N PHE A 427 -16.30 4.52 -13.78
CA PHE A 427 -16.48 5.90 -14.15
C PHE A 427 -17.97 6.13 -14.41
N VAL A 428 -18.61 6.91 -13.54
CA VAL A 428 -19.94 7.44 -13.82
C VAL A 428 -19.80 8.46 -14.94
N GLU A 429 -20.61 8.30 -15.99
CA GLU A 429 -20.60 9.11 -17.22
C GLU A 429 -20.97 10.60 -16.96
N LYS A 430 -21.54 10.91 -15.80
CA LYS A 430 -21.70 12.28 -15.30
C LYS A 430 -20.38 12.76 -14.69
N GLN A 431 -19.61 13.55 -15.44
CA GLN A 431 -18.49 14.30 -14.88
C GLN A 431 -18.99 15.27 -13.80
N MET A 432 -18.68 14.94 -12.55
CA MET A 432 -18.94 15.80 -11.39
C MET A 432 -18.05 17.06 -11.46
N PRO A 433 -18.48 18.21 -10.92
CA PRO A 433 -17.76 19.50 -11.04
C PRO A 433 -16.25 19.42 -10.75
N MET A 434 -15.87 18.65 -9.73
CA MET A 434 -14.48 18.44 -9.35
C MET A 434 -13.64 17.65 -10.36
N GLN A 435 -14.23 16.65 -11.03
CA GLN A 435 -13.53 15.93 -12.10
C GLN A 435 -13.24 16.86 -13.30
N ARG A 436 -14.17 17.77 -13.60
CA ARG A 436 -13.97 18.80 -14.64
C ARG A 436 -12.86 19.76 -14.26
N LEU A 437 -12.82 20.18 -12.99
CA LEU A 437 -11.76 21.04 -12.46
C LEU A 437 -10.38 20.36 -12.57
N PHE A 438 -10.27 19.10 -12.16
CA PHE A 438 -9.03 18.33 -12.33
C PHE A 438 -8.65 18.20 -13.81
N ALA A 439 -9.60 17.85 -14.68
CA ALA A 439 -9.35 17.77 -16.12
C ALA A 439 -8.91 19.12 -16.73
N GLN A 440 -9.44 20.23 -16.22
CA GLN A 440 -9.03 21.56 -16.65
C GLN A 440 -7.59 21.87 -16.21
N ILE A 441 -7.25 21.64 -14.94
CA ILE A 441 -5.88 21.82 -14.44
C ILE A 441 -4.89 21.00 -15.25
N PHE A 442 -5.20 19.72 -15.49
CA PHE A 442 -4.34 18.86 -16.29
C PHE A 442 -4.15 19.40 -17.71
N ARG A 443 -5.22 19.83 -18.38
CA ARG A 443 -5.12 20.44 -19.71
C ARG A 443 -4.24 21.69 -19.71
N GLU A 444 -4.45 22.58 -18.75
CA GLU A 444 -3.67 23.82 -18.61
C GLU A 444 -2.18 23.50 -18.41
N GLN A 445 -1.85 22.63 -17.46
CA GLN A 445 -0.47 22.25 -17.15
C GLN A 445 0.22 21.48 -18.29
N LEU A 446 -0.54 20.78 -19.15
CA LEU A 446 -0.02 19.98 -20.26
C LEU A 446 -0.04 20.68 -21.62
N THR A 447 -0.48 21.95 -21.70
CA THR A 447 -0.62 22.69 -22.97
C THR A 447 0.66 22.73 -23.81
N GLY A 448 1.83 22.78 -23.17
CA GLY A 448 3.14 22.82 -23.84
C GLY A 448 3.73 21.44 -24.19
N GLU A 449 3.07 20.35 -23.82
CA GLU A 449 3.57 18.99 -24.03
C GLU A 449 3.20 18.44 -25.42
N ASN A 450 3.72 17.27 -25.79
CA ASN A 450 3.42 16.63 -27.08
C ASN A 450 1.90 16.39 -27.25
N LYS A 451 1.37 16.56 -28.47
CA LYS A 451 -0.05 16.28 -28.79
C LYS A 451 -0.50 14.87 -28.39
N THR A 452 0.39 13.88 -28.45
CA THR A 452 0.08 12.50 -28.00
C THR A 452 -0.12 12.41 -26.49
N VAL A 453 0.64 13.19 -25.71
CA VAL A 453 0.46 13.33 -24.26
C VAL A 453 -0.85 14.06 -23.95
N GLN A 454 -1.14 15.14 -24.67
CA GLN A 454 -2.37 15.92 -24.48
C GLN A 454 -3.64 15.12 -24.84
N ALA A 455 -3.54 14.19 -25.80
CA ALA A 455 -4.66 13.34 -26.24
C ALA A 455 -5.02 12.21 -25.26
N LEU A 456 -4.16 11.94 -24.25
CA LEU A 456 -4.45 10.95 -23.22
C LEU A 456 -5.68 11.34 -22.40
N LYS A 457 -6.45 10.33 -21.98
CA LYS A 457 -7.57 10.54 -21.03
C LYS A 457 -7.04 10.96 -19.66
N LEU A 458 -7.86 11.62 -18.84
CA LEU A 458 -7.45 12.13 -17.53
C LEU A 458 -6.74 11.07 -16.65
N GLN A 459 -7.26 9.85 -16.59
CA GLN A 459 -6.62 8.78 -15.81
C GLN A 459 -5.26 8.35 -16.38
N GLN A 460 -5.09 8.39 -17.71
CA GLN A 460 -3.82 8.10 -18.36
C GLN A 460 -2.82 9.23 -18.12
N GLN A 461 -3.28 10.48 -18.13
CA GLN A 461 -2.46 11.63 -17.76
C GLN A 461 -2.03 11.55 -16.29
N ALA A 462 -2.94 11.19 -15.37
CA ALA A 462 -2.59 11.00 -13.96
C ALA A 462 -1.56 9.86 -13.77
N LEU A 463 -1.73 8.75 -14.50
CA LEU A 463 -0.76 7.65 -14.49
C LEU A 463 0.59 8.09 -15.07
N LEU A 464 0.59 8.88 -16.15
CA LEU A 464 1.79 9.43 -16.76
C LEU A 464 2.52 10.39 -15.81
N VAL A 465 1.80 11.25 -15.10
CA VAL A 465 2.37 12.17 -14.09
C VAL A 465 3.09 11.36 -13.02
N ALA A 466 2.45 10.35 -12.45
CA ALA A 466 3.09 9.46 -11.47
C ALA A 466 4.33 8.78 -12.06
N ALA A 467 4.23 8.25 -13.28
CA ALA A 467 5.34 7.57 -13.96
C ALA A 467 6.51 8.48 -14.32
N SER A 468 6.25 9.79 -14.43
CA SER A 468 7.23 10.84 -14.72
C SER A 468 7.81 11.48 -13.45
N SER A 469 7.39 11.02 -12.28
CA SER A 469 7.77 11.65 -10.99
C SER A 469 9.13 11.20 -10.46
N SER A 470 9.65 10.09 -10.98
CA SER A 470 11.00 9.63 -10.64
C SER A 470 11.63 8.85 -11.79
N ASN A 471 12.92 9.06 -11.99
CA ASN A 471 13.73 8.31 -12.96
C ASN A 471 14.01 6.87 -12.51
N ASN A 472 13.93 6.60 -11.21
CA ASN A 472 14.09 5.27 -10.62
C ASN A 472 12.77 4.74 -10.02
N GLY A 473 11.63 5.30 -10.43
CA GLY A 473 10.31 4.89 -9.94
C GLY A 473 9.55 3.96 -10.88
N VAL A 474 8.89 2.94 -10.33
CA VAL A 474 7.91 2.12 -11.06
C VAL A 474 6.54 2.31 -10.43
N VAL A 475 5.57 2.72 -11.24
CA VAL A 475 4.21 2.94 -10.82
C VAL A 475 3.41 1.65 -10.91
N LEU A 476 2.88 1.20 -9.78
CA LEU A 476 2.08 -0.01 -9.67
C LEU A 476 0.62 0.31 -10.02
N ASN A 477 0.21 -0.11 -11.21
CA ASN A 477 -1.16 0.09 -11.67
C ASN A 477 -2.02 -1.17 -11.41
N GLY A 478 -3.18 -0.98 -10.79
CA GLY A 478 -4.12 -2.06 -10.49
C GLY A 478 -4.99 -2.42 -11.70
N MET A 479 -4.51 -3.33 -12.55
CA MET A 479 -5.13 -3.64 -13.84
C MET A 479 -6.04 -4.88 -13.76
N ARG A 480 -7.23 -4.76 -13.15
CA ARG A 480 -8.20 -5.87 -12.98
C ARG A 480 -8.99 -6.29 -14.23
N LYS A 481 -8.79 -5.58 -15.35
CA LYS A 481 -9.49 -5.79 -16.62
C LYS A 481 -8.47 -5.56 -17.75
N SER A 482 -8.51 -6.36 -18.82
CA SER A 482 -7.55 -6.22 -19.93
C SER A 482 -7.57 -4.83 -20.58
N GLN A 483 -8.70 -4.12 -20.52
CA GLN A 483 -8.79 -2.72 -20.96
C GLN A 483 -7.86 -1.78 -20.16
N TYR A 484 -7.68 -2.01 -18.85
CA TYR A 484 -6.77 -1.21 -18.04
C TYR A 484 -5.31 -1.47 -18.41
N VAL A 485 -4.98 -2.70 -18.83
CA VAL A 485 -3.68 -3.03 -19.40
C VAL A 485 -3.45 -2.23 -20.68
N GLN A 486 -4.42 -2.22 -21.60
CA GLN A 486 -4.30 -1.44 -22.84
C GLN A 486 -4.10 0.06 -22.56
N GLN A 487 -4.84 0.63 -21.60
CA GLN A 487 -4.66 2.03 -21.19
C GLN A 487 -3.26 2.32 -20.63
N ALA A 488 -2.68 1.39 -19.86
CA ALA A 488 -1.30 1.51 -19.36
C ALA A 488 -0.27 1.39 -20.49
N LEU A 489 -0.50 0.50 -21.47
CA LEU A 489 0.37 0.37 -22.64
C LEU A 489 0.33 1.62 -23.51
N GLU A 490 -0.82 2.27 -23.67
CA GLU A 490 -0.94 3.57 -24.35
C GLU A 490 -0.09 4.65 -23.65
N VAL A 491 -0.08 4.67 -22.32
CA VAL A 491 0.78 5.58 -21.54
C VAL A 491 2.26 5.27 -21.79
N LEU A 492 2.66 3.99 -21.78
CA LEU A 492 4.06 3.61 -22.02
C LEU A 492 4.57 4.00 -23.41
N ARG A 493 3.70 4.26 -24.40
CA ARG A 493 4.09 4.63 -25.77
C ARG A 493 4.40 6.11 -25.96
N VAL A 494 3.96 6.98 -25.05
CA VAL A 494 4.23 8.42 -25.11
C VAL A 494 5.45 8.77 -24.25
N PRO A 495 6.11 9.92 -24.46
CA PRO A 495 7.19 10.34 -23.56
C PRO A 495 6.68 10.68 -22.15
N CYS A 496 7.44 10.29 -21.13
CA CYS A 496 7.36 10.90 -19.80
C CYS A 496 7.41 12.43 -19.86
N LEU A 497 6.71 13.07 -18.93
CA LEU A 497 6.75 14.51 -18.71
C LEU A 497 8.13 14.94 -18.21
N SER A 498 8.49 16.20 -18.47
CA SER A 498 9.65 16.79 -17.82
C SER A 498 9.46 16.86 -16.30
N HIS A 499 10.57 16.82 -15.54
CA HIS A 499 10.56 17.01 -14.09
C HIS A 499 9.86 18.33 -13.71
N LYS A 500 10.03 19.39 -14.51
CA LYS A 500 9.39 20.69 -14.31
C LYS A 500 7.87 20.59 -14.44
N THR A 501 7.38 20.00 -15.53
CA THR A 501 5.94 19.85 -15.81
C THR A 501 5.26 18.99 -14.76
N ALA A 502 5.83 17.81 -14.44
CA ALA A 502 5.27 16.93 -13.42
C ALA A 502 5.19 17.62 -12.04
N THR A 503 6.24 18.34 -11.65
CA THR A 503 6.27 19.08 -10.37
C THR A 503 5.27 20.23 -10.34
N ALA A 504 5.13 20.98 -11.43
CA ALA A 504 4.15 22.07 -11.54
C ALA A 504 2.72 21.54 -11.37
N LEU A 505 2.41 20.39 -11.96
CA LEU A 505 1.11 19.76 -11.79
C LEU A 505 0.83 19.37 -10.34
N TYR A 506 1.79 18.73 -9.66
CA TYR A 506 1.62 18.39 -8.24
C TYR A 506 1.42 19.64 -7.36
N ARG A 507 2.16 20.71 -7.61
CA ARG A 507 2.00 21.98 -6.89
C ARG A 507 0.62 22.57 -7.12
N ARG A 508 0.16 22.63 -8.37
CA ARG A 508 -1.18 23.15 -8.68
C ARG A 508 -2.29 22.33 -8.01
N MET A 509 -2.13 21.01 -7.94
CA MET A 509 -3.09 20.15 -7.24
C MET A 509 -3.04 20.34 -5.71
N GLN A 510 -1.86 20.59 -5.14
CA GLN A 510 -1.71 20.94 -3.73
C GLN A 510 -2.31 22.33 -3.42
N GLU A 511 -2.12 23.31 -4.28
CA GLU A 511 -2.76 24.63 -4.18
C GLU A 511 -4.27 24.52 -4.24
N LEU A 512 -4.80 23.72 -5.18
CA LEU A 512 -6.23 23.45 -5.25
C LEU A 512 -6.75 22.80 -3.96
N ALA A 513 -5.97 21.91 -3.34
CA ALA A 513 -6.31 21.33 -2.04
C ALA A 513 -6.56 22.41 -0.99
N LEU A 514 -5.63 23.38 -0.91
CA LEU A 514 -5.72 24.50 0.03
C LEU A 514 -6.89 25.45 -0.31
N GLU A 515 -7.11 25.74 -1.60
CA GLU A 515 -8.25 26.56 -2.06
C GLU A 515 -9.60 25.96 -1.66
N LEU A 516 -9.70 24.63 -1.60
CA LEU A 516 -10.90 23.89 -1.22
C LEU A 516 -11.04 23.65 0.29
N GLY A 517 -10.17 24.27 1.10
CA GLY A 517 -10.21 24.14 2.56
C GLY A 517 -9.51 22.91 3.12
N GLY A 518 -8.75 22.18 2.29
CA GLY A 518 -7.76 21.23 2.77
C GLY A 518 -6.58 21.93 3.44
N ASP A 519 -5.70 21.16 4.09
CA ASP A 519 -4.47 21.67 4.67
C ASP A 519 -3.24 21.05 3.99
N ALA A 520 -2.03 21.35 4.48
CA ALA A 520 -0.79 20.77 3.96
C ALA A 520 -0.67 19.23 4.16
N SER A 521 -1.69 18.58 4.72
CA SER A 521 -1.83 17.12 4.82
C SER A 521 -2.82 16.51 3.83
N GLY A 522 -3.40 17.30 2.91
CA GLY A 522 -4.21 16.78 1.82
C GLY A 522 -5.53 17.51 1.65
N LEU A 523 -6.25 17.09 0.60
CA LEU A 523 -7.51 17.71 0.19
C LEU A 523 -8.60 17.64 1.26
N TRP A 524 -8.60 16.67 2.18
CA TRP A 524 -9.70 16.46 3.11
C TRP A 524 -9.22 15.84 4.44
N THR A 525 -9.58 16.45 5.58
CA THR A 525 -9.59 15.83 6.92
C THR A 525 -11.02 15.61 7.38
#